data_AF-A0A3C1G5M5-F1
#
_entry.id   AF-A0A3C1G5M5-F1
#
_cell.length_a   1.000
_cell.length_b   1.000
_cell.length_c   1.000
_cell.angle_alpha   90.00
_cell.angle_beta   90.00
_cell.angle_gamma   90.00
#
_symmetry.space_group_name_H-M   'P 1'
#
loop_
_entity.id
_entity.type
_entity.pdbx_description
1 polymer ?
#
loop_
_entity_poly.entity_id
_entity_poly.type
_entity_poly.pdbx_seq_one_letter_code
_entity_poly.pdbx_strand_id
1 'polypeptide(L)'
;MIYDGAQNITWLDYTAPVNSWTNQFHWANEPTVTYNSKRLTGWSLPSISELTNLYTELGNTLGAPLTNTTPFTQLQALNYWSGTAASANADDTFNFSTGSEQQPSANALNYALAELPGNVVPTPIPAAFQLFGSGLAALGILRRRSEK
;
A
#
# COMPACT_ATOMS: atom_id res chain seq x y z
N MET A 1 4.54 -5.57 3.34
CA MET A 1 3.30 -4.94 2.82
C MET A 1 2.89 -3.79 3.74
N ILE A 2 2.27 -2.75 3.19
CA ILE A 2 1.91 -1.51 3.89
C ILE A 2 0.44 -1.22 3.59
N TYR A 3 -0.40 -1.12 4.62
CA TYR A 3 -1.81 -0.74 4.44
C TYR A 3 -1.96 0.78 4.43
N ASP A 4 -2.60 1.29 3.38
CA ASP A 4 -2.99 2.68 3.21
C ASP A 4 -4.49 2.81 3.51
N GLY A 5 -4.79 3.42 4.66
CA GLY A 5 -6.15 3.60 5.12
C GLY A 5 -6.93 4.72 4.43
N ALA A 6 -6.24 5.65 3.76
CA ALA A 6 -6.90 6.76 3.07
C ALA A 6 -7.45 6.29 1.72
N GLN A 7 -6.70 5.44 1.03
CA GLN A 7 -7.09 4.86 -0.26
C GLN A 7 -7.76 3.49 -0.11
N ASN A 8 -7.69 2.88 1.09
CA ASN A 8 -8.17 1.52 1.36
C ASN A 8 -7.53 0.50 0.41
N ILE A 9 -6.21 0.57 0.28
CA ILE A 9 -5.38 -0.34 -0.52
C ILE A 9 -4.19 -0.83 0.33
N THR A 10 -3.64 -1.98 -0.04
CA THR A 10 -2.40 -2.49 0.54
C THR A 10 -1.31 -2.48 -0.52
N TRP A 11 -0.24 -1.75 -0.23
CA TRP A 11 0.96 -1.69 -1.05
C TRP A 11 1.89 -2.87 -0.79
N LEU A 12 2.48 -3.40 -1.85
CA LEU A 12 3.61 -4.30 -1.74
C LEU A 12 4.86 -3.49 -1.36
N ASP A 13 5.60 -3.94 -0.35
CA ASP A 13 6.72 -3.20 0.26
C ASP A 13 8.06 -3.33 -0.47
N TYR A 14 8.05 -3.98 -1.64
CA TYR A 14 9.19 -4.04 -2.54
C TYR A 14 8.76 -3.67 -3.95
N THR A 15 9.74 -3.24 -4.74
CA THR A 15 9.52 -2.76 -6.11
C THR A 15 10.03 -3.79 -7.11
N ALA A 16 9.35 -3.92 -8.25
CA ALA A 16 9.86 -4.73 -9.34
C ALA A 16 11.06 -4.01 -9.98
N PRO A 17 12.14 -4.74 -10.34
CA PRO A 17 13.23 -4.15 -11.12
C PRO A 17 12.70 -3.63 -12.46
N VAL A 18 13.46 -2.71 -13.09
CA VAL A 18 13.04 -2.05 -14.33
C VAL A 18 12.71 -3.06 -15.44
N ASN A 19 11.57 -2.86 -16.11
CA ASN A 19 11.15 -3.67 -17.25
C ASN A 19 10.15 -2.90 -18.11
N SER A 20 9.77 -3.46 -19.26
CA SER A 20 8.71 -2.94 -20.13
C SER A 20 7.36 -2.95 -19.40
N TRP A 21 6.44 -2.07 -19.82
CA TRP A 21 5.11 -2.00 -19.22
C TRP A 21 4.39 -3.35 -19.24
N THR A 22 4.37 -4.05 -20.37
CA THR A 22 3.73 -5.37 -20.50
C THR A 22 4.26 -6.38 -19.48
N ASN A 23 5.58 -6.46 -19.32
CA ASN A 23 6.18 -7.37 -18.35
C ASN A 23 5.88 -6.96 -16.90
N GLN A 24 5.75 -5.66 -16.63
CA GLN A 24 5.41 -5.15 -15.31
C GLN A 24 3.95 -5.38 -14.96
N PHE A 25 3.07 -5.23 -15.95
CA PHE A 25 1.67 -5.59 -15.83
C PHE A 25 1.51 -7.08 -15.53
N HIS A 26 2.22 -7.95 -16.25
CA HIS A 26 2.26 -9.39 -15.94
C HIS A 26 2.83 -9.66 -14.54
N TRP A 27 3.99 -9.07 -14.22
CA TRP A 27 4.62 -9.21 -12.91
C TRP A 27 3.69 -8.79 -11.77
N ALA A 28 2.87 -7.75 -11.94
CA ALA A 28 1.96 -7.29 -10.91
C ALA A 28 0.75 -8.22 -10.75
N ASN A 29 0.30 -8.92 -11.79
CA ASN A 29 -0.87 -9.81 -11.75
C ASN A 29 -0.55 -11.25 -11.29
N GLU A 30 0.72 -11.65 -11.36
CA GLU A 30 1.20 -12.98 -10.97
C GLU A 30 1.57 -13.22 -9.48
N PRO A 31 1.92 -12.22 -8.64
CA PRO A 31 2.49 -12.51 -7.33
C PRO A 31 1.47 -13.21 -6.46
N THR A 32 1.90 -14.32 -5.87
CA THR A 32 1.17 -15.00 -4.82
C THR A 32 1.90 -14.78 -3.51
N VAL A 33 1.54 -13.69 -2.83
CA VAL A 33 2.08 -13.37 -1.51
C VAL A 33 1.30 -14.17 -0.46
N THR A 34 2.01 -14.93 0.37
CA THR A 34 1.38 -15.64 1.50
C THR A 34 1.57 -14.85 2.78
N TYR A 35 0.48 -14.55 3.48
CA TYR A 35 0.49 -13.82 4.74
C TYR A 35 -0.45 -14.48 5.74
N ASN A 36 0.04 -14.83 6.93
CA ASN A 36 -0.73 -15.56 7.96
C ASN A 36 -1.49 -16.77 7.42
N SER A 37 -0.83 -17.60 6.60
CA SER A 37 -1.42 -18.78 5.95
C SER A 37 -2.56 -18.49 4.96
N LYS A 38 -2.87 -17.22 4.69
CA LYS A 38 -3.79 -16.80 3.62
C LYS A 38 -3.00 -16.44 2.37
N ARG A 39 -3.45 -16.98 1.25
CA ARG A 39 -2.97 -16.60 -0.08
C ARG A 39 -3.60 -15.28 -0.50
N LEU A 40 -2.78 -14.26 -0.76
CA LEU A 40 -3.21 -12.98 -1.30
C LEU A 40 -3.03 -13.01 -2.83
N THR A 41 -4.10 -12.69 -3.55
CA THR A 41 -4.19 -12.72 -5.01
C THR A 41 -4.97 -11.50 -5.49
N GLY A 42 -4.78 -11.12 -6.76
CA GLY A 42 -5.45 -9.94 -7.35
C GLY A 42 -4.64 -8.67 -7.21
N TRP A 43 -3.30 -8.80 -7.12
CA TRP A 43 -2.39 -7.68 -7.20
C TRP A 43 -2.48 -7.03 -8.59
N SER A 44 -2.32 -5.71 -8.63
CA SER A 44 -2.37 -4.93 -9.86
C SER A 44 -1.35 -3.79 -9.82
N LEU A 45 -1.03 -3.25 -11.00
CA LEU A 45 -0.33 -1.96 -11.07
C LEU A 45 -1.28 -0.86 -10.58
N PRO A 46 -0.81 0.07 -9.74
CA PRO A 46 -1.58 1.21 -9.27
C PRO A 46 -1.82 2.21 -10.42
N SER A 47 -2.93 2.92 -10.38
CA SER A 47 -3.19 4.06 -11.25
C SER A 47 -2.27 5.24 -10.95
N ILE A 48 -2.17 6.18 -11.90
CA ILE A 48 -1.48 7.47 -11.68
C ILE A 48 -2.06 8.21 -10.47
N SER A 49 -3.38 8.14 -10.25
CA SER A 49 -4.01 8.79 -9.10
C SER A 49 -3.54 8.16 -7.78
N GLU A 50 -3.45 6.83 -7.70
CA GLU A 50 -3.00 6.13 -6.49
C GLU A 50 -1.54 6.41 -6.18
N LEU A 51 -0.68 6.46 -7.20
CA LEU A 51 0.74 6.85 -7.06
C LEU A 51 0.90 8.31 -6.64
N THR A 52 0.07 9.21 -7.18
CA THR A 52 0.07 10.62 -6.81
C THR A 52 -0.34 10.81 -5.35
N ASN A 53 -1.41 10.13 -4.93
CA ASN A 53 -1.86 10.14 -3.54
C ASN A 53 -0.78 9.61 -2.61
N LEU A 54 -0.20 8.44 -2.90
CA LEU A 54 0.92 7.88 -2.16
C LEU A 54 2.06 8.89 -1.99
N TYR A 55 2.47 9.55 -3.07
CA TYR A 55 3.53 10.56 -3.03
C TYR A 55 3.23 11.69 -2.04
N THR A 56 1.99 12.21 -2.06
CA THR A 56 1.55 13.28 -1.17
C THR A 56 1.34 12.84 0.27
N GLU A 57 0.85 11.61 0.50
CA GLU A 57 0.64 11.03 1.83
C GLU A 57 1.95 10.76 2.55
N LEU A 58 3.01 10.42 1.81
CA LEU A 58 4.36 10.39 2.34
C LEU A 58 4.87 11.78 2.76
N GLY A 59 4.12 12.85 2.51
CA GLY A 59 4.47 14.23 2.88
C GLY A 59 5.36 14.93 1.86
N ASN A 60 5.47 14.39 0.64
CA ASN A 60 6.21 15.05 -0.44
C ASN A 60 5.33 16.09 -1.16
N THR A 61 5.97 17.09 -1.75
CA THR A 61 5.29 18.14 -2.53
C THR A 61 5.49 17.88 -4.02
N LEU A 62 4.42 17.96 -4.81
CA LEU A 62 4.50 17.81 -6.28
C LEU A 62 5.44 18.87 -6.86
N GLY A 63 6.31 18.47 -7.78
CA GLY A 63 7.37 19.30 -8.35
C GLY A 63 8.63 19.43 -7.49
N ALA A 64 8.65 18.91 -6.27
CA ALA A 64 9.82 18.87 -5.40
C ALA A 64 10.49 17.47 -5.41
N PRO A 65 11.73 17.34 -4.93
CA PRO A 65 12.38 16.04 -4.75
C PRO A 65 11.66 15.12 -3.76
N LEU A 66 11.84 13.81 -3.94
CA LEU A 66 11.44 12.80 -2.95
C LEU A 66 12.24 13.00 -1.66
N THR A 67 11.57 13.40 -0.58
CA THR A 67 12.20 13.66 0.73
C THR A 67 11.78 12.66 1.80
N ASN A 68 10.66 11.99 1.61
CA ASN A 68 10.18 10.95 2.52
C ASN A 68 9.67 9.73 1.75
N THR A 69 10.17 8.56 2.15
CA THR A 69 9.76 7.26 1.62
C THR A 69 9.18 6.35 2.69
N THR A 70 9.24 6.73 3.97
CA THR A 70 8.77 5.88 5.07
C THR A 70 7.26 5.69 4.94
N PRO A 71 6.73 4.44 4.93
CA PRO A 71 7.36 3.19 5.41
C PRO A 71 8.02 2.30 4.34
N PHE A 72 8.15 2.75 3.10
CA PHE A 72 8.78 1.99 2.01
C PHE A 72 10.31 2.01 2.12
N THR A 73 10.91 0.81 2.10
CA THR A 73 12.37 0.64 2.16
C THR A 73 13.03 0.61 0.78
N GLN A 74 12.25 0.36 -0.28
CA GLN A 74 12.73 0.21 -1.65
C GLN A 74 12.08 1.18 -2.65
N LEU A 75 11.37 2.20 -2.15
CA LEU A 75 10.85 3.26 -3.00
C LEU A 75 12.01 4.16 -3.45
N GLN A 76 12.15 4.34 -4.76
CA GLN A 76 13.23 5.12 -5.36
C GLN A 76 12.67 6.38 -6.02
N ALA A 77 13.48 7.44 -6.07
CA ALA A 77 13.19 8.63 -6.85
C ALA A 77 13.40 8.35 -8.35
N LEU A 78 12.54 7.53 -8.95
CA LEU A 78 12.60 7.10 -10.36
C LEU A 78 11.18 6.96 -10.93
N ASN A 79 11.08 6.55 -12.19
CA ASN A 79 9.80 6.32 -12.86
C ASN A 79 9.23 4.94 -12.52
N TYR A 80 7.93 4.91 -12.29
CA TYR A 80 7.15 3.71 -12.00
C TYR A 80 5.98 3.59 -12.97
N TRP A 81 5.78 2.41 -13.54
CA TRP A 81 4.62 2.14 -14.39
C TRP A 81 3.32 2.23 -13.60
N SER A 82 2.29 2.74 -14.26
CA SER A 82 0.93 2.71 -13.79
C SER A 82 0.08 1.64 -14.50
N GLY A 83 -1.02 1.26 -13.87
CA GLY A 83 -2.06 0.39 -14.43
C GLY A 83 -3.17 1.16 -15.15
N THR A 84 -3.10 2.49 -15.24
CA THR A 84 -4.12 3.31 -15.90
C THR A 84 -4.14 3.01 -17.40
N ALA A 85 -5.16 2.29 -17.86
CA ALA A 85 -5.43 2.10 -19.30
C ALA A 85 -6.13 3.34 -19.89
N ALA A 86 -5.45 4.49 -19.92
CA ALA A 86 -5.98 5.69 -20.57
C ALA A 86 -5.77 5.58 -22.09
N SER A 87 -6.63 4.80 -22.75
CA SER A 87 -6.59 4.56 -24.21
C SER A 87 -5.36 3.76 -24.68
N ALA A 88 -5.19 3.56 -25.99
CA ALA A 88 -4.35 2.54 -26.63
C ALA A 88 -2.85 2.48 -26.25
N ASN A 89 -2.39 3.37 -25.37
CA ASN A 89 -1.06 3.39 -24.78
C ASN A 89 -1.21 3.37 -23.25
N ALA A 90 -1.32 2.17 -22.66
CA ALA A 90 -1.35 1.98 -21.20
C ALA A 90 0.01 2.29 -20.53
N ASP A 91 0.83 3.14 -21.14
CA ASP A 91 2.25 3.31 -20.86
C ASP A 91 2.50 4.58 -20.01
N ASP A 92 1.56 5.01 -19.17
CA ASP A 92 1.82 6.15 -18.31
C ASP A 92 2.65 5.74 -17.09
N THR A 93 3.58 6.61 -16.71
CA THR A 93 4.43 6.43 -15.53
C THR A 93 4.28 7.58 -14.56
N PHE A 94 4.54 7.31 -13.30
CA PHE A 94 4.69 8.33 -12.28
C PHE A 94 6.18 8.46 -11.92
N ASN A 95 6.70 9.69 -11.99
CA ASN A 95 8.05 10.01 -11.61
C ASN A 95 8.12 10.42 -10.13
N PHE A 96 8.67 9.56 -9.28
CA PHE A 96 8.84 9.86 -7.85
C PHE A 96 9.94 10.89 -7.58
N SER A 97 10.82 11.23 -8.53
CA SER A 97 11.78 12.33 -8.36
C SER A 97 11.13 13.69 -8.31
N THR A 98 9.99 13.84 -8.99
CA THR A 98 9.34 15.13 -9.21
C THR A 98 7.86 15.10 -8.82
N GLY A 99 7.31 13.95 -8.45
CA GLY A 99 5.88 13.79 -8.18
C GLY A 99 5.01 14.13 -9.38
N SER A 100 5.36 13.64 -10.59
CA SER A 100 4.66 14.01 -11.82
C SER A 100 4.41 12.81 -12.73
N GLU A 101 3.25 12.79 -13.37
CA GLU A 101 2.93 11.88 -14.47
C GLU A 101 3.84 12.15 -15.69
N GLN A 102 4.25 11.09 -16.37
CA GLN A 102 5.09 11.13 -17.57
C GLN A 102 4.59 10.09 -18.56
N GLN A 103 4.65 10.44 -19.84
CA GLN A 103 4.39 9.53 -20.96
C GLN A 103 5.72 9.11 -21.60
N PRO A 104 6.33 7.99 -21.16
CA PRO A 104 7.54 7.45 -21.75
C PRO A 104 7.34 6.90 -23.17
N SER A 105 8.45 6.63 -23.85
CA SER A 105 8.43 5.83 -25.08
C SER A 105 8.01 4.39 -24.79
N ALA A 106 7.38 3.70 -25.74
CA ALA A 106 6.96 2.30 -25.64
C ALA A 106 8.07 1.29 -25.23
N ASN A 107 9.35 1.64 -25.47
CA ASN A 107 10.51 0.80 -25.11
C ASN A 107 11.18 1.20 -23.78
N ALA A 108 10.56 2.08 -23.00
CA ALA A 108 11.13 2.49 -21.72
C ALA A 108 11.18 1.32 -20.73
N LEU A 109 12.15 1.38 -19.82
CA LEU A 109 12.29 0.43 -18.73
C LEU A 109 12.09 1.19 -17.42
N ASN A 110 10.96 0.95 -16.76
CA ASN A 110 10.60 1.62 -15.50
C ASN A 110 10.30 0.59 -14.42
N TYR A 111 10.38 1.02 -13.16
CA TYR A 111 10.04 0.19 -12.01
C TYR A 111 8.54 -0.07 -11.95
N ALA A 112 8.12 -0.98 -11.08
CA ALA A 112 6.70 -1.14 -10.75
C ALA A 112 6.49 -1.29 -9.24
N LEU A 113 5.35 -0.78 -8.81
CA LEU A 113 4.75 -1.06 -7.51
C LEU A 113 3.51 -1.91 -7.77
N ALA A 114 3.17 -2.75 -6.81
CA ALA A 114 1.92 -3.50 -6.83
C ALA A 114 1.05 -3.07 -5.66
N GLU A 115 -0.25 -2.98 -5.93
CA GLU A 115 -1.27 -2.73 -4.94
C GLU A 115 -2.29 -3.87 -4.91
N LEU A 116 -3.01 -3.96 -3.80
CA LEU A 116 -4.11 -4.89 -3.60
C LEU A 116 -5.25 -4.16 -2.91
N PRO A 117 -6.50 -4.22 -3.41
CA PRO A 117 -7.62 -3.54 -2.78
C PRO A 117 -7.90 -4.03 -1.35
N GLY A 118 -8.16 -3.09 -0.46
CA GLY A 118 -8.56 -3.31 0.92
C GLY A 118 -7.41 -3.57 1.89
N ASN A 119 -7.78 -3.68 3.17
CA ASN A 119 -6.86 -4.08 4.22
C ASN A 119 -6.70 -5.61 4.27
N VAL A 120 -5.54 -6.10 3.84
CA VAL A 120 -5.20 -7.54 3.91
C VAL A 120 -4.32 -7.90 5.10
N VAL A 121 -3.94 -6.91 5.91
CA VAL A 121 -3.22 -7.08 7.17
C VAL A 121 -4.22 -6.87 8.30
N PRO A 122 -4.61 -7.92 9.07
CA PRO A 122 -5.44 -7.72 10.24
C PRO A 122 -4.72 -6.74 11.17
N THR A 123 -5.30 -5.57 11.41
CA THR A 123 -4.83 -4.72 12.50
C THR A 123 -4.89 -5.56 13.77
N PRO A 124 -3.82 -5.65 14.58
CA PRO A 124 -3.91 -6.29 15.87
C PRO A 124 -5.02 -5.57 16.62
N ILE A 125 -6.16 -6.26 16.83
CA ILE A 125 -7.23 -5.72 17.64
C ILE A 125 -6.55 -5.47 19.00
N PRO A 126 -6.43 -4.22 19.48
CA PRO A 126 -5.84 -3.96 20.77
C PRO A 126 -6.56 -4.83 21.79
N ALA A 127 -5.84 -5.41 22.74
CA ALA A 127 -6.33 -6.34 23.75
C ALA A 127 -7.46 -5.79 24.67
N ALA A 128 -8.10 -4.67 24.31
CA ALA A 128 -9.26 -4.08 24.94
C ALA A 128 -10.43 -5.08 25.13
N PHE A 129 -10.60 -6.09 24.26
CA PHE A 129 -11.63 -7.11 24.48
C PHE A 129 -11.37 -8.01 25.69
N GLN A 130 -10.11 -8.20 26.13
CA GLN A 130 -9.83 -8.92 27.38
C GLN A 130 -10.10 -8.05 28.62
N LEU A 131 -10.01 -6.72 28.49
CA LEU A 131 -10.28 -5.76 29.57
C LEU A 131 -11.78 -5.54 29.82
N PHE A 132 -12.64 -5.68 28.82
CA PHE A 132 -14.10 -5.63 29.04
C PHE A 132 -14.63 -6.86 29.81
N GLY A 133 -13.97 -8.01 29.71
CA GLY A 133 -14.34 -9.22 30.48
C GLY A 133 -13.90 -9.16 31.95
N SER A 134 -12.74 -8.57 32.24
CA SER A 134 -12.18 -8.53 33.60
C SER A 134 -12.63 -7.32 34.44
N GLY A 135 -13.03 -6.21 33.81
CA GLY A 135 -13.53 -5.02 34.51
C GLY A 135 -14.88 -5.21 35.21
N LEU A 136 -15.81 -5.98 34.63
CA LEU A 136 -17.14 -6.18 35.21
C LEU A 136 -17.15 -7.19 36.37
N ALA A 137 -16.26 -8.19 36.35
CA ALA A 137 -16.13 -9.18 37.42
C ALA A 137 -15.58 -8.57 38.71
N ALA A 138 -14.66 -7.59 38.61
CA ALA A 138 -14.10 -6.89 39.76
C ALA A 138 -15.14 -6.02 40.50
N LEU A 139 -16.07 -5.38 39.76
CA LEU A 139 -17.17 -4.59 40.35
C LEU A 139 -18.25 -5.45 41.01
N GLY A 140 -18.47 -6.69 40.53
CA GLY A 140 -19.39 -7.63 41.16
C GLY A 140 -18.92 -8.15 42.52
N ILE A 141 -17.60 -8.31 42.72
CA ILE A 141 -17.02 -8.81 43.97
C ILE A 141 -17.00 -7.72 45.06
N LEU A 142 -16.84 -6.44 44.69
CA LEU A 142 -16.83 -5.34 45.66
C LEU A 142 -18.22 -5.06 46.28
N ARG A 143 -19.32 -5.37 45.59
CA ARG A 143 -20.68 -5.18 46.16
C ARG A 143 -21.03 -6.19 47.27
N ARG A 144 -20.34 -7.33 47.35
CA ARG A 144 -20.63 -8.40 48.32
C ARG A 144 -20.00 -8.22 49.70
N ARG A 145 -19.23 -7.14 49.92
CA ARG A 145 -18.52 -6.87 51.19
C ARG A 145 -19.11 -5.74 52.03
N SER A 146 -20.22 -5.10 51.61
CA SER A 146 -20.84 -4.00 52.35
C SER A 146 -22.01 -4.40 53.26
N GLU A 147 -22.24 -5.70 53.50
CA GLU A 147 -23.22 -6.16 54.49
C GLU A 147 -22.52 -6.96 55.59
N LYS A 148 -22.01 -6.25 56.60
CA LYS A 148 -21.88 -6.69 58.00
C LYS A 148 -21.87 -5.49 58.91
#